data_AF-A0A1B0CQS6-F1
#
_entry.id   AF-A0A1B0CQS6-F1
#
_cell.length_a   1.000
_cell.length_b   1.000
_cell.length_c   1.000
_cell.angle_alpha   90.00
_cell.angle_beta   90.00
_cell.angle_gamma   90.00
#
_symmetry.space_group_name_H-M   'P 1'
#
loop_
_entity.id
_entity.type
_entity.pdbx_description
1 polymer ?
#
loop_
_entity_poly.entity_id
_entity_poly.type
_entity_poly.pdbx_seq_one_letter_code
_entity_poly.pdbx_strand_id
1 'polypeptide(L)' 'MDDIHYAQQRPRILEHPADAVAAREEPLTLNCKAAGRPTPEITWFHNGTPLVPSERRVVLPEGSLFFLR' A
#
# COMPACT_ATOMS: atom_id res chain seq x y z
N MET A 1 -4.55 -35.86 6.51
CA MET A 1 -3.88 -34.73 7.18
C MET A 1 -3.35 -33.87 6.06
N ASP A 2 -4.01 -32.74 5.82
CA ASP A 2 -4.15 -32.16 4.49
C ASP A 2 -2.94 -31.34 4.02
N ASP A 3 -2.06 -31.95 3.21
CA ASP A 3 -0.93 -31.32 2.51
C ASP A 3 -1.35 -30.42 1.31
N ILE A 4 -2.64 -30.04 1.20
CA ILE A 4 -3.17 -29.19 0.12
C ILE A 4 -3.33 -27.72 0.55
N HIS A 5 -3.19 -27.37 1.84
CA HIS A 5 -3.69 -26.10 2.39
C HIS A 5 -2.73 -24.89 2.45
N TYR A 6 -1.50 -24.96 1.90
CA TYR A 6 -0.59 -23.79 1.86
C TYR A 6 -0.06 -23.51 0.45
N ALA A 7 -0.93 -23.52 -0.56
CA ALA A 7 -0.55 -23.06 -1.89
C ALA A 7 -0.14 -21.57 -1.81
N GLN A 8 1.17 -21.30 -1.92
CA GLN A 8 1.71 -19.95 -1.99
C GLN A 8 1.09 -19.22 -3.19
N GLN A 9 0.56 -18.03 -2.95
CA GLN A 9 -0.07 -17.21 -3.98
C GLN A 9 0.77 -15.97 -4.17
N ARG A 10 1.28 -15.77 -5.40
CA ARG A 10 2.06 -14.58 -5.74
C ARG A 10 1.22 -13.31 -5.47
N PRO A 11 1.85 -12.22 -4.99
CA PRO A 11 1.16 -10.96 -4.81
C PRO A 11 0.49 -10.50 -6.11
N ARG A 12 -0.76 -10.04 -5.99
CA ARG A 12 -1.50 -9.38 -7.05
C ARG A 12 -2.12 -8.11 -6.50
N ILE A 13 -1.90 -7.00 -7.20
CA ILE A 13 -2.58 -5.75 -6.91
C ILE A 13 -4.06 -5.91 -7.29
N LEU A 14 -4.94 -5.61 -6.33
CA LEU A 14 -6.39 -5.59 -6.49
C LEU A 14 -6.92 -4.18 -6.71
N GLU A 15 -6.29 -3.20 -6.06
CA GLU A 15 -6.58 -1.78 -6.23
C GLU A 15 -5.26 -1.07 -6.51
N HIS A 16 -5.13 -0.52 -7.72
CA HIS A 16 -3.99 0.28 -8.10
C HIS A 16 -4.16 1.71 -7.57
N PRO A 17 -3.07 2.39 -7.17
CA PRO A 17 -3.12 3.82 -6.94
C PRO A 17 -3.59 4.55 -8.18
N ALA A 18 -4.44 5.55 -7.97
CA ALA A 18 -4.88 6.47 -9.00
C ALA A 18 -4.35 7.88 -8.70
N ASP A 19 -4.28 8.70 -9.74
CA ASP A 19 -3.96 10.12 -9.58
C ASP A 19 -5.02 10.80 -8.72
N ALA A 20 -4.56 11.67 -7.83
CA ALA A 20 -5.44 12.40 -6.93
C ALA A 20 -4.96 13.85 -6.75
N VAL A 21 -5.91 14.73 -6.46
CA VAL A 21 -5.67 16.16 -6.26
C VAL A 21 -6.28 16.56 -4.93
N ALA A 22 -5.50 17.24 -4.10
CA ALA A 22 -5.93 17.83 -2.84
C ALA A 22 -5.56 19.31 -2.80
N ALA A 23 -6.34 20.11 -2.07
CA ALA A 23 -5.94 21.47 -1.76
C ALA A 23 -4.72 21.46 -0.81
N ARG A 24 -4.00 22.58 -0.75
CA ARG A 24 -2.87 22.71 0.16
C ARG A 24 -3.35 22.54 1.61
N GLU A 25 -2.60 21.77 2.41
CA GLU A 25 -2.92 21.47 3.83
C GLU A 25 -4.18 20.60 4.04
N GLU A 26 -4.75 20.04 2.97
CA GLU A 26 -5.78 19.00 3.07
C GLU A 26 -5.12 17.61 3.02
N PRO A 27 -5.61 16.66 3.82
CA PRO A 27 -5.10 15.30 3.78
C PRO A 27 -5.44 14.60 2.46
N LEU A 28 -4.63 13.61 2.09
CA LEU A 28 -4.83 12.80 0.89
C LEU A 28 -4.48 11.34 1.15
N THR A 29 -5.26 10.42 0.60
CA THR A 29 -4.96 8.99 0.61
C THR A 29 -4.73 8.49 -0.81
N LEU A 30 -3.61 7.81 -1.03
CA LEU A 30 -3.40 6.97 -2.21
C LEU A 30 -3.67 5.52 -1.81
N ASN A 31 -4.75 4.96 -2.33
CA ASN A 31 -5.13 3.59 -2.01
C ASN A 31 -4.24 2.59 -2.76
N CYS A 32 -3.91 1.49 -2.09
CA CYS A 32 -3.34 0.31 -2.71
C CYS A 32 -3.82 -0.91 -1.94
N LYS A 33 -4.27 -1.95 -2.65
CA LYS A 33 -4.62 -3.23 -2.04
C LYS A 33 -3.96 -4.35 -2.81
N ALA A 34 -3.40 -5.30 -2.09
CA ALA A 34 -2.78 -6.48 -2.66
C ALA A 34 -3.27 -7.74 -1.96
N ALA A 35 -3.38 -8.83 -2.72
CA ALA A 35 -3.66 -10.16 -2.18
C ALA A 35 -2.55 -11.13 -2.57
N GLY A 36 -2.27 -12.08 -1.68
CA GLY A 36 -1.23 -13.08 -1.83
C GLY A 36 -1.21 -13.98 -0.60
N ARG A 37 -0.46 -15.06 -0.67
CA ARG A 37 -0.21 -15.97 0.46
C ARG A 37 1.29 -16.27 0.50
N PRO A 38 2.02 -15.89 1.56
CA PRO A 38 1.56 -15.09 2.71
C PRO A 38 1.06 -13.70 2.30
N THR A 39 0.35 -13.01 3.20
CA THR A 39 -0.17 -11.66 2.95
C THR A 39 0.96 -10.74 2.49
N PRO A 40 0.81 -10.05 1.35
CA PRO A 40 1.88 -9.20 0.82
C PRO A 40 2.04 -7.93 1.66
N GLU A 41 3.28 -7.46 1.77
CA GLU A 41 3.62 -6.12 2.26
C GLU A 41 3.61 -5.11 1.10
N ILE A 42 3.09 -3.92 1.33
CA ILE A 42 3.05 -2.84 0.33
C ILE A 42 4.10 -1.79 0.70
N THR A 43 4.99 -1.50 -0.26
CA THR A 43 6.02 -0.45 -0.15
C THR A 43 5.82 0.60 -1.23
N TRP A 44 5.94 1.86 -0.83
CA TRP A 44 5.74 3.01 -1.72
C TRP A 44 7.05 3.64 -2.11
N PHE A 45 7.10 4.18 -3.33
CA PHE A 45 8.26 4.86 -3.89
C PHE A 45 7.83 6.21 -4.47
N HIS A 46 8.68 7.22 -4.31
CA HIS A 46 8.55 8.51 -4.98
C HIS A 46 9.78 8.71 -5.87
N ASN A 47 9.56 8.79 -7.19
CA ASN A 47 10.60 8.94 -8.20
C ASN A 47 11.74 7.90 -8.07
N GLY A 48 11.38 6.65 -7.79
CA GLY A 48 12.32 5.54 -7.62
C GLY A 48 12.96 5.41 -6.24
N THR A 49 12.70 6.35 -5.31
CA THR A 49 13.22 6.30 -3.94
C THR A 49 12.17 5.76 -2.98
N PRO A 50 12.49 4.79 -2.10
CA PRO A 50 11.57 4.32 -1.07
C PRO A 50 11.04 5.46 -0.21
N LEU A 51 9.72 5.51 -0.02
CA LEU A 51 9.12 6.45 0.91
C LEU A 51 9.23 5.89 2.33
N VAL A 52 9.94 6.62 3.18
CA VAL A 52 10.02 6.33 4.62
C VAL A 52 8.87 7.07 5.33
N PRO A 53 8.22 6.44 6.32
CA PRO A 53 7.27 7.12 7.19
C PRO A 53 7.85 8.40 7.79
N SER A 54 7.02 9.43 7.94
CA SER A 54 7.41 10.70 8.56
C SER A 54 6.23 11.31 9.30
N GLU A 55 6.43 12.44 9.98
CA GLU A 55 5.35 13.17 10.66
C GLU A 55 4.19 13.55 9.74
N ARG A 56 4.42 13.60 8.42
CA ARG A 56 3.41 13.96 7.42
C ARG A 56 2.94 12.81 6.54
N ARG A 57 3.48 11.60 6.72
CA ARG A 57 3.20 10.46 5.83
C ARG A 57 3.19 9.15 6.60
N VAL A 58 2.13 8.38 6.39
CA VAL A 58 1.94 7.09 7.04
C VAL A 58 1.53 6.06 6.00
N VAL A 59 2.19 4.90 6.00
CA VAL A 59 1.68 3.72 5.29
C VAL A 59 0.76 2.99 6.26
N LEU A 60 -0.51 2.92 5.91
CA LEU A 60 -1.53 2.27 6.72
C LEU A 60 -1.41 0.73 6.62
N PRO A 61 -1.87 -0.05 7.62
CA PRO A 61 -1.71 -1.51 7.64
C PRO A 61 -2.29 -2.24 6.41
N GLU A 62 -3.33 -1.68 5.79
CA GLU A 62 -3.94 -2.19 4.56
C GLU A 62 -3.14 -1.85 3.29
N GLY A 63 -2.09 -1.04 3.43
CA GLY A 63 -1.14 -0.68 2.38
C GLY A 63 -1.34 0.69 1.73
N SER A 64 -2.42 1.41 2.07
CA SER A 64 -2.65 2.77 1.59
C SER A 64 -1.58 3.75 2.11
N LEU A 65 -1.19 4.71 1.29
CA LEU A 65 -0.32 5.82 1.70
C LEU A 65 -1.18 7.03 2.05
N PHE A 66 -1.11 7.44 3.31
CA PHE A 66 -1.81 8.61 3.83
C PHE A 66 -0.86 9.78 4.02
N PHE A 67 -1.23 10.94 3.46
CA PHE A 67 -0.58 12.22 3.67
C PHE A 67 -1.40 13.02 4.70
N LEU A 68 -0.75 13.38 5.79
CA LEU A 68 -1.29 14.27 6.81
C LEU A 68 -1.15 15.73 6.34
N ARG A 69 -1.87 16.63 7.03
CA ARG A 69 -1.73 18.08 6.90
C ARG A 69 -0.28 18.53 7.16
#